data_AF-A0A2I0D8B6-F1
#
_entry.id   AF-A0A2I0D8B6-F1
#
_cell.length_a   1.000
_cell.length_b   1.000
_cell.length_c   1.000
_cell.angle_alpha   90.00
_cell.angle_beta   90.00
_cell.angle_gamma   90.00
#
_symmetry.space_group_name_H-M   'P 1'
#
loop_
_entity.id
_entity.type
_entity.pdbx_description
1 polymer ?
#
loop_
_entity_poly.entity_id
_entity_poly.type
_entity_poly.pdbx_seq_one_letter_code
_entity_poly.pdbx_strand_id
1 'polypeptide(L)'
;MEIQNLNDRPKIDQNSRLSKKYVQFQKLITELSNKELNDAVVLIINENINSINSIPVLDNQFSKRLKSAQSKILKIIEKQHKLATKNHYRNIWLALGIGAIGVPIGVVIGSITGNMAFIGIGIPIGFGVGIAIGTMMDNKLKDQGKQLDLELKN
;
A
#
# COMPACT_ATOMS: atom_id res chain seq x y z
N MET A 1 -9.18 20.37 11.61
CA MET A 1 -8.09 20.01 12.55
C MET A 1 -6.78 19.80 11.79
N GLU A 2 -5.62 19.97 12.42
CA GLU A 2 -4.32 19.72 11.79
C GLU A 2 -3.79 18.31 12.08
N ILE A 3 -3.06 17.72 11.12
CA ILE A 3 -2.40 16.43 11.29
C ILE A 3 -1.09 16.64 12.06
N GLN A 4 -0.84 15.80 13.06
CA GLN A 4 0.38 15.85 13.87
C GLN A 4 1.58 15.25 13.13
N ASN A 5 2.79 15.65 13.52
CA ASN A 5 4.02 15.06 13.01
C ASN A 5 4.53 13.91 13.90
N LEU A 6 5.40 13.08 13.34
CA LEU A 6 6.14 12.09 14.13
C LEU A 6 7.31 12.75 14.87
N ASN A 7 7.61 12.27 16.08
CA ASN A 7 8.69 12.80 16.92
C ASN A 7 10.08 12.50 16.34
N ASP A 8 11.00 13.46 16.36
CA ASP A 8 12.39 13.22 15.97
C ASP A 8 13.05 12.11 16.82
N ARG A 9 13.69 11.15 16.14
CA ARG A 9 14.28 9.95 16.76
C ARG A 9 15.71 9.74 16.27
N PRO A 10 16.72 10.35 16.90
CA PRO A 10 18.12 10.29 16.45
C PRO A 10 18.68 8.85 16.37
N LYS A 11 18.16 7.93 17.19
CA LYS A 11 18.59 6.51 17.19
C LYS A 11 18.01 5.70 16.03
N ILE A 12 17.08 6.24 15.24
CA ILE A 12 16.41 5.47 14.19
C ILE A 12 17.33 5.14 13.01
N ASP A 13 18.32 6.00 12.76
CA ASP A 13 19.29 5.85 11.68
C ASP A 13 20.31 4.74 11.93
N GLN A 14 20.38 4.23 13.17
CA GLN A 14 21.17 3.05 13.51
C GLN A 14 20.64 1.78 12.81
N ASN A 15 19.37 1.78 12.38
CA ASN A 15 18.77 0.68 11.64
C ASN A 15 18.25 1.17 10.28
N SER A 16 19.02 0.90 9.22
CA SER A 16 18.72 1.37 7.86
C SER A 16 17.36 0.91 7.32
N ARG A 17 16.87 -0.28 7.73
CA ARG A 17 15.54 -0.78 7.33
C ARG A 17 14.43 -0.05 8.07
N LEU A 18 14.61 0.19 9.37
CA LEU A 18 13.63 0.90 10.19
C LEU A 18 13.55 2.38 9.81
N SER A 19 14.70 3.05 9.62
CA SER A 19 14.78 4.43 9.15
C SER A 19 14.03 4.61 7.82
N LYS A 20 14.22 3.72 6.84
CA LYS A 20 13.45 3.75 5.58
C LYS A 20 11.94 3.68 5.77
N LYS A 21 11.45 2.80 6.65
CA LYS A 21 10.00 2.69 6.95
C LYS A 21 9.48 3.94 7.64
N TYR A 22 10.29 4.51 8.52
CA TYR A 22 9.93 5.71 9.26
C TYR A 22 9.84 6.94 8.36
N VAL A 23 10.84 7.15 7.50
CA VAL A 23 10.84 8.20 6.47
C VAL A 23 9.66 8.04 5.51
N GLN A 24 9.32 6.81 5.13
CA GLN A 24 8.14 6.55 4.31
C GLN A 24 6.85 6.95 5.03
N PHE A 25 6.75 6.70 6.34
CA PHE A 25 5.58 7.10 7.12
C PHE A 25 5.52 8.63 7.31
N GLN A 26 6.65 9.30 7.52
CA GLN A 26 6.72 10.77 7.51
C GLN A 26 6.23 11.33 6.17
N LYS A 27 6.71 10.78 5.04
CA LYS A 27 6.24 11.21 3.71
C LYS A 27 4.73 11.04 3.55
N LEU A 28 4.15 9.95 4.04
CA LEU A 28 2.69 9.77 4.05
C LEU A 28 1.98 10.89 4.81
N ILE A 29 2.45 11.22 6.01
CA ILE A 29 1.86 12.26 6.86
C ILE A 29 1.95 13.63 6.19
N THR A 30 3.11 13.97 5.61
CA THR A 30 3.30 15.22 4.85
C THR A 30 2.34 15.29 3.66
N GLU A 31 2.22 14.23 2.87
CA GLU A 31 1.30 14.18 1.72
C GLU A 31 -0.17 14.35 2.13
N LEU A 32 -0.56 13.77 3.27
CA LEU A 32 -1.93 13.87 3.80
C LEU A 32 -2.23 15.23 4.42
N SER A 33 -1.23 15.90 4.99
CA SER A 33 -1.38 17.25 5.56
C SER A 33 -1.72 18.28 4.48
N ASN A 34 -1.33 18.01 3.24
CA ASN A 34 -1.63 18.82 2.06
C ASN A 34 -2.96 18.42 1.37
N LYS A 35 -3.84 17.66 2.04
CA LYS A 35 -5.12 17.20 1.47
C LYS A 35 -6.29 17.66 2.35
N GLU A 36 -7.41 17.92 1.70
CA GLU A 36 -8.67 18.21 2.37
C GLU A 36 -9.29 16.90 2.91
N LEU A 37 -9.07 16.64 4.20
CA LEU A 37 -9.61 15.49 4.91
C LEU A 37 -10.69 15.96 5.90
N ASN A 38 -11.68 15.10 6.16
CA ASN A 38 -12.67 15.41 7.19
C ASN A 38 -12.07 15.25 8.59
N ASP A 39 -12.62 15.95 9.58
CA ASP A 39 -12.07 15.95 10.94
C ASP A 39 -12.07 14.56 11.59
N ALA A 40 -13.07 13.72 11.27
CA ALA A 40 -13.12 12.34 11.77
C ALA A 40 -11.92 11.51 11.30
N VAL A 41 -11.50 11.65 10.04
CA VAL A 41 -10.32 10.97 9.49
C VAL A 41 -9.05 11.56 10.09
N VAL A 42 -8.96 12.89 10.25
CA VAL A 42 -7.81 13.54 10.90
C VAL A 42 -7.63 13.07 12.34
N LEU A 43 -8.71 12.90 13.10
CA LEU A 43 -8.66 12.33 14.45
C LEU A 43 -8.08 10.92 14.46
N ILE A 44 -8.56 10.04 13.58
CA ILE A 44 -8.05 8.66 13.47
C ILE A 44 -6.58 8.65 13.08
N ILE A 45 -6.16 9.53 12.16
CA ILE A 45 -4.74 9.67 11.78
C ILE A 45 -3.91 10.07 13.00
N ASN A 46 -4.33 11.12 13.72
CA ASN A 46 -3.63 11.62 14.89
C ASN A 46 -3.56 10.57 16.02
N GLU A 47 -4.60 9.78 16.25
CA GLU A 47 -4.56 8.65 17.20
C GLU A 47 -3.48 7.62 16.83
N ASN A 48 -3.37 7.28 15.54
CA ASN A 48 -2.34 6.35 15.08
C ASN A 48 -0.94 6.98 15.21
N ILE A 49 -0.77 8.26 14.90
CA ILE A 49 0.50 8.98 15.07
C ILE A 49 0.92 9.03 16.55
N ASN A 50 -0.01 9.38 17.43
CA ASN A 50 0.22 9.37 18.88
C ASN A 50 0.61 7.98 19.39
N SER A 51 -0.04 6.93 18.90
CA SER A 51 0.32 5.56 19.28
C SER A 51 1.77 5.19 18.92
N ILE A 52 2.31 5.75 17.82
CA ILE A 52 3.70 5.56 17.41
C ILE A 52 4.63 6.46 18.22
N ASN A 53 4.26 7.72 18.43
CA ASN A 53 5.03 8.68 19.21
C ASN A 53 5.22 8.25 20.67
N SER A 54 4.24 7.57 21.26
CA SER A 54 4.29 7.06 22.64
C SER A 54 5.20 5.85 22.85
N ILE A 55 5.74 5.23 21.79
CA ILE A 55 6.64 4.07 21.94
C ILE A 55 8.08 4.57 22.14
N PRO A 56 8.73 4.28 23.29
CA PRO A 56 10.09 4.75 23.55
C PRO A 56 11.18 3.86 22.90
N VAL A 57 10.93 2.55 22.80
CA VAL A 57 11.91 1.57 22.35
C VAL A 57 11.80 1.31 20.84
N LEU A 58 12.93 1.33 20.13
CA LEU A 58 13.01 1.11 18.68
C LEU A 58 13.34 -0.35 18.34
N ASP A 59 12.49 -1.27 18.75
CA ASP A 59 12.65 -2.70 18.53
C ASP A 59 11.84 -3.22 17.31
N ASN A 60 11.78 -4.55 17.15
CA ASN A 60 10.97 -5.17 16.11
C ASN A 60 9.46 -4.92 16.31
N GLN A 61 9.00 -4.75 17.56
CA GLN A 61 7.59 -4.43 17.81
C GLN A 61 7.25 -3.02 17.33
N PHE A 62 8.14 -2.05 17.53
CA PHE A 62 8.00 -0.71 16.95
C PHE A 62 7.85 -0.78 15.42
N SER A 63 8.69 -1.56 14.74
CA SER A 63 8.57 -1.73 13.27
C SER A 63 7.22 -2.30 12.84
N LYS A 64 6.69 -3.29 13.59
CA LYS A 64 5.37 -3.87 13.33
C LYS A 64 4.24 -2.88 13.58
N ARG A 65 4.30 -2.12 14.68
CA ARG A 65 3.33 -1.08 15.04
C ARG A 65 3.31 0.02 13.99
N LEU A 66 4.48 0.49 13.57
CA LEU A 66 4.66 1.49 12.51
C LEU A 66 3.97 1.05 11.21
N LYS A 67 4.27 -0.18 10.74
CA LYS A 67 3.62 -0.75 9.56
C LYS A 67 2.10 -0.85 9.73
N SER A 68 1.63 -1.29 10.90
CA SER A 68 0.20 -1.42 11.18
C SER A 68 -0.52 -0.06 11.17
N ALA A 69 0.07 0.96 11.80
CA ALA A 69 -0.46 2.32 11.80
C ALA A 69 -0.55 2.89 10.38
N GLN A 70 0.52 2.75 9.60
CA GLN A 70 0.55 3.16 8.19
C GLN A 70 -0.55 2.46 7.38
N SER A 71 -0.69 1.13 7.51
CA SER A 71 -1.75 0.37 6.81
C SER A 71 -3.16 0.78 7.23
N LYS A 72 -3.40 1.08 8.52
CA LYS A 72 -4.69 1.58 9.01
C LYS A 72 -5.03 2.94 8.41
N ILE A 73 -4.07 3.85 8.39
CA ILE A 73 -4.22 5.18 7.79
C ILE A 73 -4.54 5.06 6.30
N LEU A 74 -3.76 4.27 5.55
CA LEU A 74 -3.99 4.03 4.13
C LEU A 74 -5.40 3.46 3.86
N LYS A 75 -5.87 2.53 4.70
CA LYS A 75 -7.19 1.93 4.56
C LYS A 75 -8.33 2.93 4.81
N ILE A 76 -8.20 3.81 5.82
CA ILE A 76 -9.25 4.78 6.12
C ILE A 76 -9.33 5.88 5.06
N ILE A 77 -8.19 6.37 4.54
CA ILE A 77 -8.17 7.38 3.47
C ILE A 77 -8.67 6.80 2.14
N GLU A 78 -8.37 5.53 1.85
CA GLU A 78 -8.90 4.84 0.68
C GLU A 78 -10.42 4.73 0.77
N LYS A 79 -10.94 4.33 1.93
CA LYS A 79 -12.38 4.17 2.14
C LYS A 79 -13.15 5.51 2.10
N GLN A 80 -12.64 6.53 2.79
CA GLN A 80 -13.39 7.77 3.00
C GLN A 80 -13.14 8.82 1.91
N HIS A 81 -11.90 8.91 1.40
CA HIS A 81 -11.49 9.94 0.45
C HIS A 81 -11.11 9.37 -0.93
N LYS A 82 -11.16 8.04 -1.10
CA LYS A 82 -10.72 7.36 -2.33
C LYS A 82 -9.27 7.72 -2.70
N LEU A 83 -8.45 8.02 -1.69
CA LEU A 83 -7.03 8.30 -1.86
C LEU A 83 -6.23 7.00 -1.79
N ALA A 84 -5.26 6.84 -2.67
CA ALA A 84 -4.34 5.72 -2.61
C ALA A 84 -2.92 6.12 -3.04
N THR A 85 -1.94 5.32 -2.65
CA THR A 85 -0.54 5.46 -3.05
C THR A 85 -0.32 5.09 -4.51
N LYS A 86 0.80 5.52 -5.09
CA LYS A 86 1.24 5.06 -6.41
C LYS A 86 1.32 3.54 -6.46
N ASN A 87 0.88 2.97 -7.58
CA ASN A 87 0.91 1.54 -7.88
C ASN A 87 0.11 0.66 -6.90
N HIS A 88 -0.82 1.23 -6.13
CA HIS A 88 -1.63 0.49 -5.15
C HIS A 88 -2.47 -0.57 -5.85
N TYR A 89 -3.27 -0.17 -6.85
CA TYR A 89 -4.13 -1.13 -7.56
C TYR A 89 -3.34 -2.01 -8.51
N ARG A 90 -2.26 -1.52 -9.13
CA ARG A 90 -1.32 -2.34 -9.90
C ARG A 90 -0.80 -3.51 -9.08
N ASN A 91 -0.33 -3.26 -7.85
CA ASN A 91 0.24 -4.31 -7.02
C ASN A 91 -0.82 -5.32 -6.56
N ILE A 92 -2.04 -4.85 -6.23
CA ILE A 92 -3.18 -5.73 -5.90
C ILE A 92 -3.55 -6.60 -7.10
N TRP A 93 -3.73 -6.01 -8.27
CA TRP A 93 -4.15 -6.71 -9.48
C TRP A 93 -3.08 -7.56 -10.10
N LEU A 94 -1.79 -7.31 -9.85
CA LEU A 94 -0.73 -8.23 -10.23
C LEU A 94 -0.91 -9.59 -9.54
N ALA A 95 -1.14 -9.60 -8.23
CA ALA A 95 -1.37 -10.84 -7.48
C ALA A 95 -2.70 -11.51 -7.87
N LEU A 96 -3.79 -10.73 -7.99
CA LEU A 96 -5.09 -11.24 -8.39
C LEU A 96 -5.11 -11.74 -9.84
N GLY A 97 -4.43 -11.05 -10.75
CA GLY A 97 -4.34 -11.43 -12.15
C GLY A 97 -3.71 -12.81 -12.30
N ILE A 98 -2.62 -13.09 -11.58
CA ILE A 98 -2.03 -14.44 -11.59
C ILE A 98 -2.98 -15.45 -10.95
N GLY A 99 -3.43 -15.21 -9.71
CA GLY A 99 -4.13 -16.23 -8.93
C GLY A 99 -5.58 -16.48 -9.34
N ALA A 100 -6.32 -15.41 -9.66
CA ALA A 100 -7.76 -15.47 -9.93
C ALA A 100 -8.10 -15.50 -11.44
N ILE A 101 -7.15 -15.18 -12.32
CA ILE A 101 -7.36 -15.20 -13.78
C ILE A 101 -6.41 -16.20 -14.43
N GLY A 102 -5.11 -16.01 -14.24
CA GLY A 102 -4.05 -16.78 -14.90
C GLY A 102 -4.10 -18.27 -14.57
N VAL A 103 -4.06 -18.62 -13.29
CA VAL A 103 -4.08 -20.02 -12.83
C VAL A 103 -5.33 -20.76 -13.33
N PRO A 104 -6.57 -20.24 -13.17
CA PRO A 104 -7.76 -20.87 -13.74
C PRO A 104 -7.69 -21.08 -15.25
N ILE A 105 -7.23 -20.09 -16.02
CA ILE A 105 -7.03 -20.23 -17.48
C ILE A 105 -6.03 -21.34 -17.78
N GLY A 106 -4.91 -21.38 -17.08
CA GLY A 106 -3.90 -22.43 -17.22
C GLY A 106 -4.45 -23.83 -16.94
N VAL A 107 -5.29 -23.97 -15.90
CA VAL A 107 -5.97 -25.24 -15.57
C VAL A 107 -6.90 -25.68 -16.69
N VAL A 108 -7.69 -24.77 -17.26
CA VAL A 108 -8.57 -25.07 -18.40
C VAL A 108 -7.74 -25.53 -19.61
N ILE A 109 -6.67 -24.81 -19.97
CA ILE A 109 -5.80 -25.17 -21.09
C ILE A 109 -5.13 -26.53 -20.84
N GLY A 110 -4.58 -26.76 -19.65
CA GLY A 110 -3.95 -28.02 -19.27
C GLY A 110 -4.93 -29.20 -19.32
N SER A 111 -6.19 -28.97 -18.95
CA SER A 111 -7.25 -29.98 -19.01
C SER A 111 -7.64 -30.32 -20.46
N ILE A 112 -7.82 -29.31 -21.32
CA ILE A 112 -8.20 -29.51 -22.73
C ILE A 112 -7.09 -30.21 -23.52
N THR A 113 -5.84 -29.88 -23.23
CA THR A 113 -4.66 -30.42 -23.92
C THR A 113 -4.16 -31.75 -23.34
N GLY A 114 -4.70 -32.19 -22.19
CA GLY A 114 -4.22 -33.36 -21.46
C GLY A 114 -2.82 -33.21 -20.87
N ASN A 115 -2.25 -32.00 -20.86
CA ASN A 115 -0.91 -31.72 -20.35
C ASN A 115 -0.92 -30.58 -19.33
N MET A 116 -0.85 -30.96 -18.05
CA MET A 116 -0.87 -30.02 -16.93
C MET A 116 0.36 -29.09 -16.86
N ALA A 117 1.43 -29.35 -17.63
CA ALA A 117 2.54 -28.40 -17.77
C ALA A 117 2.05 -27.05 -18.36
N PHE A 118 0.96 -27.07 -19.15
CA PHE A 118 0.38 -25.85 -19.72
C PHE A 118 -0.35 -24.96 -18.71
N ILE A 119 -0.51 -25.39 -17.44
CA ILE A 119 -0.93 -24.48 -16.37
C ILE A 119 0.00 -23.27 -16.28
N GLY A 120 1.31 -23.48 -16.56
CA GLY A 120 2.32 -22.42 -16.56
C GLY A 120 2.04 -21.29 -17.56
N ILE A 121 1.33 -21.55 -18.67
CA ILE A 121 0.95 -20.53 -19.66
C ILE A 121 -0.02 -19.52 -19.06
N GLY A 122 -0.84 -19.96 -18.10
CA GLY A 122 -1.79 -19.10 -17.41
C GLY A 122 -1.11 -17.96 -16.64
N ILE A 123 0.09 -18.18 -16.10
CA ILE A 123 0.79 -17.19 -15.26
C ILE A 123 1.15 -15.91 -16.06
N PRO A 124 1.84 -15.97 -17.22
CA PRO A 124 2.09 -14.78 -18.05
C PRO A 124 0.81 -14.05 -18.48
N ILE A 125 -0.26 -14.80 -18.82
CA ILE A 125 -1.56 -14.21 -19.21
C ILE A 125 -2.16 -13.43 -18.03
N GLY A 126 -2.27 -14.10 -16.88
CA GLY A 126 -2.80 -13.50 -15.66
C GLY A 126 -2.00 -12.29 -15.21
N PHE A 127 -0.67 -12.36 -15.30
CA PHE A 127 0.22 -11.23 -15.02
C PHE A 127 -0.04 -10.04 -15.94
N GLY A 128 -0.14 -10.26 -17.26
CA GLY A 128 -0.43 -9.20 -18.23
C GLY A 128 -1.78 -8.53 -17.99
N VAL A 129 -2.83 -9.33 -17.77
CA VAL A 129 -4.18 -8.83 -17.44
C VAL A 129 -4.17 -8.06 -16.13
N GLY A 130 -3.50 -8.59 -15.11
CA GLY A 130 -3.36 -7.95 -13.80
C GLY A 130 -2.69 -6.58 -13.88
N ILE A 131 -1.58 -6.46 -14.60
CA ILE A 131 -0.90 -5.18 -14.82
C ILE A 131 -1.80 -4.21 -15.57
N ALA A 132 -2.47 -4.65 -16.64
CA ALA A 132 -3.31 -3.77 -17.46
C ALA A 132 -4.47 -3.18 -16.64
N ILE A 133 -5.22 -4.03 -15.94
CA ILE A 133 -6.36 -3.62 -15.11
C ILE A 133 -5.89 -2.72 -13.96
N GLY A 134 -4.86 -3.14 -13.22
CA GLY A 134 -4.36 -2.39 -12.08
C GLY A 134 -3.79 -1.02 -12.46
N THR A 135 -3.04 -0.93 -13.56
CA THR A 135 -2.50 0.33 -14.07
C THR A 135 -3.61 1.26 -14.54
N MET A 136 -4.66 0.74 -15.17
CA MET A 136 -5.83 1.54 -15.56
C MET A 136 -6.50 2.20 -14.34
N MET A 137 -6.64 1.47 -13.23
CA MET A 137 -7.18 2.01 -11.99
C MET A 137 -6.28 3.06 -11.34
N ASP A 138 -4.97 2.82 -11.30
CA ASP A 138 -4.02 3.81 -10.77
C ASP A 138 -3.97 5.08 -11.63
N ASN A 139 -4.07 4.96 -12.96
CA ASN A 139 -4.17 6.11 -13.87
C ASN A 139 -5.45 6.90 -13.59
N LYS A 140 -6.59 6.23 -13.40
CA LYS A 140 -7.85 6.89 -13.05
C LYS A 140 -7.76 7.67 -11.73
N LEU A 141 -7.07 7.14 -10.72
CA LEU A 141 -6.83 7.88 -9.47
C LEU A 141 -5.94 9.10 -9.70
N LYS A 142 -4.90 8.96 -10.52
CA LYS A 142 -3.99 10.05 -10.87
C LYS A 142 -4.74 11.17 -11.59
N ASP A 143 -5.57 10.83 -12.59
CA ASP A 143 -6.36 11.80 -13.35
C ASP A 143 -7.39 12.53 -12.48
N GLN A 144 -7.87 11.87 -11.42
CA GLN A 144 -8.77 12.47 -10.42
C GLN A 144 -8.05 13.28 -9.34
N GLY A 145 -6.72 13.39 -9.36
CA GLY A 145 -5.94 14.04 -8.30
C GLY A 145 -5.98 13.31 -6.96
N LYS A 146 -6.33 12.02 -6.96
CA LYS A 146 -6.50 11.18 -5.75
C LYS A 146 -5.34 10.23 -5.47
N GLN A 147 -4.32 10.27 -6.31
CA GLN A 147 -3.09 9.54 -6.09
C GLN A 147 -2.14 10.36 -5.21
N LEU A 148 -1.71 9.81 -4.09
CA LEU A 148 -0.67 10.41 -3.24
C LEU A 148 0.69 10.30 -3.93
N ASP A 149 1.58 11.29 -3.74
CA ASP A 149 2.97 11.18 -4.20
C ASP A 149 3.80 10.27 -3.28
N LEU A 150 3.36 9.04 -3.10
CA LEU A 150 4.01 8.04 -2.26
C LEU A 150 3.92 6.69 -2.93
N GLU A 151 5.05 5.97 -2.99
CA GLU A 151 5.09 4.57 -3.35
C GLU A 151 5.55 3.76 -2.14
N LEU A 152 4.79 2.71 -1.80
CA LEU A 152 5.11 1.84 -0.68
C LEU A 152 6.20 0.86 -1.10
N LYS A 153 7.36 0.97 -0.45
CA LYS A 153 8.45 0.01 -0.53
C LYS A 153 8.35 -0.94 0.66
N ASN A 154 8.27 -2.24 0.39
CA ASN A 154 8.24 -3.31 1.39
C ASN A 154 9.61 -3.55 2.04
#